data_AF-A0A5C5Q2M9-F1
#
_entry.id   AF-A0A5C5Q2M9-F1
#
_cell.length_a   1.000
_cell.length_b   1.000
_cell.length_c   1.000
_cell.angle_alpha   90.00
_cell.angle_beta   90.00
_cell.angle_gamma   90.00
#
_symmetry.space_group_name_H-M   'P 1'
#
loop_
_entity.id
_entity.type
_entity.pdbx_description
1 polymer ?
#
loop_
_entity_poly.entity_id
_entity_poly.type
_entity_poly.pdbx_seq_one_letter_code
_entity_poly.pdbx_strand_id
1 'polypeptide(L)'
;MIETEGRARNEKLIRNAFGELMKDVCTSIPGHVLTFDPLTQRAQVQIGILRVDVNDATFALKPIVEVPVYFPGGDYCVEYQIDPGCEGDILFSQRCIDGWVQSGGVATNPRGRFHSMQDAMFLPGFRSQPNALTDFQNNGVRMRNKAGSQFVWLKNDNSISMDNGVARFNVLADGTTLMQNGAGSFQLLADGSFLINGLKITPDGNVITAAGINLNTHRHSGVTPGSGTSGVPVI
;
A
#
# COMPACT_ATOMS: atom_id res chain seq x y z
N MET A 1 -48.25 -19.64 -36.33
CA MET A 1 -48.47 -19.32 -34.90
C MET A 1 -47.86 -20.42 -34.02
N ILE A 2 -48.23 -21.70 -34.19
CA ILE A 2 -47.68 -22.84 -33.43
C ILE A 2 -46.17 -23.05 -33.64
N GLU A 3 -45.65 -22.91 -34.88
CA GLU A 3 -44.20 -23.02 -35.13
C GLU A 3 -43.39 -21.88 -34.49
N THR A 4 -43.98 -20.69 -34.39
CA THR A 4 -43.35 -19.50 -33.79
C THR A 4 -43.26 -19.65 -32.27
N GLU A 5 -44.28 -20.23 -31.63
CA GLU A 5 -44.29 -20.56 -30.20
C GLU A 5 -43.31 -21.69 -29.85
N GLY A 6 -43.19 -22.72 -30.70
CA GLY A 6 -42.20 -23.80 -30.53
C GLY A 6 -40.75 -23.29 -30.60
N ARG A 7 -40.47 -22.38 -31.54
CA ARG A 7 -39.15 -21.73 -31.64
C ARG A 7 -38.83 -20.87 -30.41
N ALA A 8 -39.79 -20.06 -29.94
CA ALA A 8 -39.62 -19.23 -28.74
C ALA A 8 -39.38 -20.08 -27.47
N ARG A 9 -40.07 -21.21 -27.33
CA ARG A 9 -39.87 -22.15 -26.22
C ARG A 9 -38.48 -22.79 -26.25
N ASN A 10 -38.02 -23.23 -27.41
CA ASN A 10 -36.69 -23.84 -27.57
C ASN A 10 -35.57 -22.83 -27.31
N GLU A 11 -35.74 -21.59 -27.78
CA GLU A 11 -34.80 -20.50 -27.50
C GLU A 11 -34.69 -20.22 -26.00
N LYS A 12 -35.82 -20.15 -25.28
CA LYS A 12 -35.82 -19.97 -23.82
C LYS A 12 -35.11 -21.12 -23.09
N LEU A 13 -35.33 -22.36 -23.52
CA LEU A 13 -34.65 -23.53 -22.94
C LEU A 13 -33.13 -23.47 -23.14
N ILE A 14 -32.67 -23.14 -24.36
CA ILE A 14 -31.23 -23.02 -24.66
C ILE A 14 -30.59 -21.90 -23.86
N ARG A 15 -31.23 -20.72 -23.80
CA ARG A 15 -30.73 -19.58 -23.01
C ARG A 15 -30.62 -19.90 -21.53
N ASN A 16 -31.63 -20.56 -20.96
CA ASN A 16 -31.60 -20.95 -19.56
C ASN A 16 -30.51 -22.00 -19.29
N ALA A 17 -30.41 -23.03 -20.13
CA ALA A 17 -29.38 -24.06 -19.99
C ALA A 17 -27.96 -23.46 -20.08
N PHE A 18 -27.73 -22.56 -21.04
CA PHE A 18 -26.47 -21.85 -21.16
C PHE A 18 -26.20 -20.96 -19.94
N GLY A 19 -27.21 -20.24 -19.46
CA GLY A 19 -27.12 -19.43 -18.24
C GLY A 19 -26.71 -20.25 -17.01
N GLU A 20 -27.29 -21.45 -16.82
CA GLU A 20 -26.93 -22.34 -15.72
C GLU A 20 -25.50 -22.89 -15.86
N LEU A 21 -25.09 -23.30 -17.06
CA LEU A 21 -23.71 -23.75 -17.30
C LEU A 21 -22.69 -22.63 -17.02
N MET A 22 -23.02 -21.38 -17.36
CA MET A 22 -22.16 -20.24 -17.10
C MET A 22 -22.00 -19.92 -15.62
N LYS A 23 -22.94 -20.33 -14.74
CA LYS A 23 -22.79 -20.18 -13.28
C LYS A 23 -21.64 -21.01 -12.71
N ASP A 24 -21.25 -22.08 -13.40
CA ASP A 24 -20.14 -22.94 -12.98
C ASP A 24 -18.79 -22.51 -13.57
N VAL A 25 -18.77 -21.53 -14.49
CA VAL A 25 -17.55 -20.96 -15.06
C VAL A 25 -17.04 -19.84 -14.16
N CYS A 26 -16.14 -20.16 -13.23
CA CYS A 26 -15.53 -19.15 -12.36
C CYS A 26 -14.46 -18.33 -13.11
N THR A 27 -14.56 -17.01 -13.00
CA THR A 27 -13.65 -16.04 -13.67
C THR A 27 -12.99 -15.13 -12.64
N SER A 28 -13.75 -14.23 -12.04
CA SER A 28 -13.35 -13.47 -10.86
C SER A 28 -14.56 -13.11 -9.99
N ILE A 29 -14.34 -12.87 -8.71
CA ILE A 29 -15.39 -12.47 -7.77
C ILE A 29 -14.79 -11.75 -6.56
N PRO A 30 -15.39 -10.64 -6.07
CA PRO A 30 -14.88 -9.98 -4.88
C PRO A 30 -15.03 -10.85 -3.63
N GLY A 31 -14.09 -10.69 -2.71
CA GLY A 31 -14.10 -11.40 -1.45
C GLY A 31 -13.15 -10.80 -0.43
N HIS A 32 -12.97 -11.52 0.66
CA HIS A 32 -12.06 -11.11 1.73
C HIS A 32 -11.32 -12.30 2.33
N VAL A 33 -10.17 -12.02 2.93
CA VAL A 33 -9.35 -13.00 3.65
C VAL A 33 -9.98 -13.32 5.00
N LEU A 34 -10.05 -14.60 5.36
CA LEU A 34 -10.37 -15.07 6.70
C LEU A 34 -9.10 -15.31 7.52
N THR A 35 -8.12 -16.00 6.94
CA THR A 35 -6.83 -16.32 7.55
C THR A 35 -5.73 -16.27 6.49
N PHE A 36 -4.50 -15.99 6.92
CA PHE A 36 -3.31 -15.93 6.06
C PHE A 36 -2.14 -16.62 6.75
N ASP A 37 -1.45 -17.51 6.03
CA ASP A 37 -0.21 -18.14 6.45
C ASP A 37 0.98 -17.41 5.79
N PRO A 38 1.80 -16.68 6.56
CA PRO A 38 2.94 -15.93 6.02
C PRO A 38 4.08 -16.82 5.51
N LEU A 39 4.17 -18.08 5.96
CA LEU A 39 5.25 -18.99 5.53
C LEU A 39 4.98 -19.51 4.12
N THR A 40 3.74 -19.91 3.84
CA THR A 40 3.33 -20.45 2.54
C THR A 40 2.76 -19.38 1.60
N GLN A 41 2.49 -18.18 2.11
CA GLN A 41 1.84 -17.07 1.40
C GLN A 41 0.44 -17.46 0.86
N ARG A 42 -0.27 -18.29 1.62
CA ARG A 42 -1.61 -18.77 1.28
C ARG A 42 -2.65 -18.23 2.22
N ALA A 43 -3.85 -18.01 1.68
CA ALA A 43 -5.00 -17.52 2.42
C ALA A 43 -6.15 -18.51 2.37
N GLN A 44 -6.98 -18.44 3.41
CA GLN A 44 -8.37 -18.85 3.32
C GLN A 44 -9.20 -17.61 2.96
N VAL A 45 -9.98 -17.67 1.87
CA VAL A 45 -10.77 -16.55 1.37
C VAL A 45 -12.26 -16.88 1.34
N GLN A 46 -13.09 -15.88 1.61
CA GLN A 46 -14.54 -15.97 1.55
C GLN A 46 -15.06 -15.09 0.42
N ILE A 47 -15.89 -15.69 -0.45
CA ILE A 47 -16.61 -14.97 -1.50
C ILE A 47 -17.61 -14.00 -0.85
N GLY A 48 -17.61 -12.75 -1.30
CA GLY A 48 -18.45 -11.68 -0.76
C GLY A 48 -19.86 -11.59 -1.36
N ILE A 49 -20.19 -12.46 -2.33
CA ILE A 49 -21.48 -12.46 -3.05
C ILE A 49 -22.20 -13.78 -2.79
N LEU A 50 -23.50 -13.72 -2.47
CA LEU A 50 -24.34 -14.90 -2.31
C LEU A 50 -24.60 -15.57 -3.66
N ARG A 51 -24.61 -16.91 -3.68
CA ARG A 51 -25.05 -17.68 -4.85
C ARG A 51 -26.57 -17.83 -4.80
N VAL A 52 -27.20 -17.79 -5.96
CA VAL A 52 -28.65 -18.05 -6.14
C VAL A 52 -28.81 -19.35 -6.91
N ASP A 53 -29.59 -20.29 -6.37
CA ASP A 53 -29.91 -21.54 -7.04
C ASP A 53 -31.05 -21.40 -8.07
N VAL A 54 -31.50 -22.52 -8.64
CA VAL A 54 -32.60 -22.55 -9.63
C VAL A 54 -33.99 -22.31 -8.99
N ASN A 55 -34.08 -22.33 -7.66
CA ASN A 55 -35.30 -22.10 -6.89
C ASN A 55 -35.29 -20.73 -6.19
N ASP A 56 -34.41 -19.81 -6.61
CA ASP A 56 -34.19 -18.50 -6.01
C ASP A 56 -33.70 -18.53 -4.55
N ALA A 57 -33.20 -19.67 -4.06
CA ALA A 57 -32.60 -19.76 -2.74
C ALA A 57 -31.19 -19.17 -2.74
N THR A 58 -30.94 -18.24 -1.81
CA THR A 58 -29.65 -17.58 -1.65
C THR A 58 -28.80 -18.25 -0.57
N PHE A 59 -27.53 -18.53 -0.85
CA PHE A 59 -26.62 -19.11 0.14
C PHE A 59 -25.19 -18.59 -0.01
N ALA A 60 -24.47 -18.56 1.11
CA ALA A 60 -23.05 -18.26 1.11
C ALA A 60 -22.24 -19.49 0.67
N LEU A 61 -21.29 -19.28 -0.24
CA LEU A 61 -20.34 -20.33 -0.62
C LEU A 61 -19.37 -20.58 0.54
N LYS A 62 -18.93 -21.84 0.67
CA LYS A 62 -17.90 -22.20 1.66
C LYS A 62 -16.59 -21.46 1.36
N PRO A 63 -15.79 -21.14 2.38
CA PRO A 63 -14.47 -20.56 2.17
C PRO A 63 -13.59 -21.44 1.29
N ILE A 64 -12.76 -20.81 0.49
CA ILE A 64 -11.74 -21.44 -0.35
C ILE A 64 -10.43 -21.42 0.43
N VAL A 65 -9.74 -22.55 0.52
CA VAL A 65 -8.49 -22.71 1.29
C VAL A 65 -7.29 -22.76 0.36
N GLU A 66 -6.08 -22.61 0.93
CA GLU A 66 -4.81 -22.77 0.20
C GLU A 66 -4.65 -21.82 -1.00
N VAL A 67 -5.30 -20.65 -0.97
CA VAL A 67 -5.33 -19.70 -2.07
C VAL A 67 -4.05 -18.86 -2.08
N PRO A 68 -3.20 -18.92 -3.13
CA PRO A 68 -2.01 -18.08 -3.22
C PRO A 68 -2.39 -16.60 -3.26
N VAL A 69 -1.67 -15.78 -2.49
CA VAL A 69 -1.87 -14.32 -2.46
C VAL A 69 -0.87 -13.63 -3.39
N TYR A 70 -1.36 -12.70 -4.20
CA TYR A 70 -0.52 -11.90 -5.09
C TYR A 70 0.29 -10.86 -4.31
N PHE A 71 1.60 -10.88 -4.51
CA PHE A 71 2.53 -9.82 -4.14
C PHE A 71 3.26 -9.35 -5.41
N PRO A 72 3.26 -8.05 -5.74
CA PRO A 72 3.94 -7.56 -6.94
C PRO A 72 5.46 -7.67 -6.77
N GLY A 73 6.15 -8.28 -7.73
CA GLY A 73 7.61 -8.36 -7.69
C GLY A 73 8.23 -9.54 -8.45
N GLY A 74 9.51 -9.77 -8.13
CA GLY A 74 10.41 -10.79 -8.66
C GLY A 74 11.74 -10.72 -7.90
N ASP A 75 12.82 -10.25 -8.53
CA ASP A 75 14.10 -9.98 -7.84
C ASP A 75 13.97 -8.90 -6.76
N TYR A 76 12.99 -8.01 -6.92
CA TYR A 76 12.53 -7.05 -5.93
C TYR A 76 11.04 -7.22 -5.72
N CYS A 77 10.59 -7.21 -4.48
CA CYS A 77 9.19 -7.44 -4.11
C CYS A 77 8.64 -6.30 -3.26
N VAL A 78 7.33 -6.06 -3.36
CA VAL A 78 6.59 -5.24 -2.39
C VAL A 78 5.67 -6.14 -1.59
N GLU A 79 5.90 -6.16 -0.28
CA GLU A 79 5.12 -6.93 0.66
C GLU A 79 4.07 -6.04 1.33
N TYR A 80 2.91 -6.61 1.59
CA TYR A 80 1.83 -5.95 2.32
C TYR A 80 1.34 -6.87 3.44
N GLN A 81 0.99 -6.30 4.59
CA GLN A 81 0.35 -7.05 5.67
C GLN A 81 -1.07 -7.49 5.24
N ILE A 82 -1.36 -8.78 5.40
CA ILE A 82 -2.66 -9.39 5.10
C ILE A 82 -3.34 -9.81 6.41
N ASP A 83 -4.30 -9.01 6.84
CA ASP A 83 -5.12 -9.29 8.03
C ASP A 83 -6.49 -9.89 7.65
N PRO A 84 -7.17 -10.58 8.58
CA PRO A 84 -8.57 -10.96 8.40
C PRO A 84 -9.44 -9.74 8.01
N GLY A 85 -10.31 -9.93 7.02
CA GLY A 85 -11.12 -8.87 6.43
C GLY A 85 -10.40 -8.05 5.36
N CYS A 86 -9.15 -8.39 4.97
CA CYS A 86 -8.51 -7.80 3.81
C CYS A 86 -9.33 -8.10 2.55
N GLU A 87 -9.89 -7.07 1.92
CA GLU A 87 -10.68 -7.18 0.70
C GLU A 87 -9.82 -7.17 -0.55
N GLY A 88 -10.31 -7.88 -1.56
CA GLY A 88 -9.65 -8.05 -2.84
C GLY A 88 -10.52 -8.78 -3.85
N ASP A 89 -9.89 -9.12 -4.98
CA ASP A 89 -10.52 -9.92 -6.03
C ASP A 89 -10.01 -11.36 -5.95
N ILE A 90 -10.93 -12.33 -6.01
CA ILE A 90 -10.62 -13.75 -6.09
C ILE A 90 -10.66 -14.12 -7.57
N LEU A 91 -9.49 -14.39 -8.13
CA LEU A 91 -9.29 -14.74 -9.54
C LEU A 91 -9.27 -16.27 -9.68
N PHE A 92 -9.89 -16.81 -10.72
CA PHE A 92 -9.88 -18.24 -10.99
C PHE A 92 -9.10 -18.56 -12.26
N SER A 93 -8.20 -19.52 -12.16
CA SER A 93 -7.40 -19.97 -13.30
C SER A 93 -8.25 -20.76 -14.30
N GLN A 94 -7.91 -20.65 -15.59
CA GLN A 94 -8.53 -21.48 -16.62
C GLN A 94 -8.23 -22.98 -16.43
N ARG A 95 -7.13 -23.33 -15.75
CA ARG A 95 -6.63 -24.70 -15.52
C ARG A 95 -6.37 -24.96 -14.04
N CYS A 96 -6.32 -26.24 -13.69
CA CYS A 96 -5.83 -26.66 -12.39
C CYS A 96 -4.44 -26.09 -12.11
N ILE A 97 -4.30 -25.41 -10.96
CA ILE A 97 -3.02 -24.80 -10.53
C ILE A 97 -2.29 -25.62 -9.46
N ASP A 98 -2.92 -26.65 -8.89
CA ASP A 98 -2.38 -27.45 -7.77
C ASP A 98 -0.94 -27.90 -8.00
N GLY A 99 -0.63 -28.39 -9.22
CA GLY A 99 0.72 -28.80 -9.60
C GLY A 99 1.71 -27.64 -9.56
N TRP A 100 1.36 -26.50 -10.17
CA TRP A 100 2.23 -25.32 -10.21
C TRP A 100 2.46 -24.72 -8.83
N VAL A 101 1.41 -24.66 -8.01
CA VAL A 101 1.49 -24.14 -6.64
C VAL A 101 2.43 -24.97 -5.76
N GLN A 102 2.64 -26.26 -6.06
CA GLN A 102 3.56 -27.13 -5.33
C GLN A 102 4.98 -27.18 -5.93
N SER A 103 5.11 -27.22 -7.25
CA SER A 103 6.40 -27.46 -7.91
C SER A 103 7.05 -26.23 -8.53
N GLY A 104 6.28 -25.15 -8.75
CA GLY A 104 6.67 -24.07 -9.63
C GLY A 104 6.95 -24.56 -11.06
N GLY A 105 7.56 -23.69 -11.87
CA GLY A 105 8.03 -24.01 -13.22
C GLY A 105 6.94 -24.52 -14.17
N VAL A 106 7.30 -25.44 -15.05
CA VAL A 106 6.34 -26.18 -15.88
C VAL A 106 5.82 -27.37 -15.08
N ALA A 107 4.55 -27.31 -14.68
CA ALA A 107 3.92 -28.33 -13.85
C ALA A 107 2.95 -29.22 -14.64
N THR A 108 2.74 -30.43 -14.14
CA THR A 108 1.68 -31.30 -14.68
C THR A 108 0.31 -30.71 -14.36
N ASN A 109 -0.68 -31.07 -15.16
CA ASN A 109 -2.08 -30.77 -14.87
C ASN A 109 -2.70 -31.99 -14.18
N PRO A 110 -2.67 -32.08 -12.83
CA PRO A 110 -3.05 -33.30 -12.13
C PRO A 110 -4.56 -33.59 -12.21
N ARG A 111 -5.36 -32.57 -12.51
CA ARG A 111 -6.82 -32.65 -12.56
C ARG A 111 -7.33 -31.86 -13.75
N GLY A 112 -8.08 -32.48 -14.66
CA GLY A 112 -8.66 -31.84 -15.85
C GLY A 112 -9.73 -30.77 -15.60
N ARG A 113 -9.64 -30.00 -14.50
CA ARG A 113 -10.53 -28.90 -14.15
C ARG A 113 -10.32 -27.71 -15.07
N PHE A 114 -11.41 -26.97 -15.27
CA PHE A 114 -11.44 -25.69 -15.94
C PHE A 114 -12.27 -24.72 -15.10
N HIS A 115 -11.81 -23.49 -14.92
CA HIS A 115 -12.58 -22.41 -14.28
C HIS A 115 -13.18 -22.81 -12.94
N SER A 116 -12.44 -23.57 -12.12
CA SER A 116 -12.95 -24.12 -10.87
C SER A 116 -12.72 -23.15 -9.71
N MET A 117 -13.66 -23.14 -8.75
CA MET A 117 -13.48 -22.43 -7.48
C MET A 117 -12.23 -22.86 -6.69
N GLN A 118 -11.73 -24.07 -6.91
CA GLN A 118 -10.54 -24.57 -6.22
C GLN A 118 -9.23 -24.06 -6.83
N ASP A 119 -9.28 -23.48 -8.03
CA ASP A 119 -8.11 -22.97 -8.75
C ASP A 119 -8.02 -21.45 -8.59
N ALA A 120 -8.21 -21.00 -7.35
CA ALA A 120 -8.30 -19.60 -6.98
C ALA A 120 -6.92 -18.98 -6.68
N MET A 121 -6.81 -17.68 -6.92
CA MET A 121 -5.72 -16.80 -6.50
C MET A 121 -6.35 -15.53 -5.92
N PHE A 122 -5.68 -14.86 -4.99
CA PHE A 122 -6.21 -13.66 -4.35
C PHE A 122 -5.37 -12.42 -4.68
N LEU A 123 -6.03 -11.39 -5.21
CA LEU A 123 -5.43 -10.09 -5.49
C LEU A 123 -5.93 -9.07 -4.45
N PRO A 124 -5.11 -8.74 -3.43
CA PRO A 124 -5.50 -7.77 -2.40
C PRO A 124 -5.57 -6.36 -2.99
N GLY A 125 -6.52 -5.54 -2.55
CA GLY A 125 -6.51 -4.10 -2.85
C GLY A 125 -7.84 -3.51 -3.33
N PHE A 126 -8.71 -4.30 -3.96
CA PHE A 126 -10.08 -3.85 -4.25
C PHE A 126 -10.85 -3.67 -2.93
N ARG A 127 -11.69 -2.63 -2.87
CA ARG A 127 -12.38 -2.24 -1.63
C ARG A 127 -13.84 -1.98 -1.91
N SER A 128 -14.69 -2.48 -1.02
CA SER A 128 -16.08 -2.08 -0.95
C SER A 128 -16.20 -0.62 -0.47
N GLN A 129 -17.34 0.02 -0.74
CA GLN A 129 -17.57 1.40 -0.32
C GLN A 129 -17.39 1.61 1.21
N PRO A 130 -17.86 0.71 2.11
CA PRO A 130 -17.60 0.83 3.54
C PRO A 130 -16.11 0.76 3.93
N ASN A 131 -15.30 0.08 3.13
CA ASN A 131 -13.86 -0.09 3.36
C ASN A 131 -13.00 0.85 2.49
N ALA A 132 -13.61 1.85 1.86
CA ALA A 132 -12.89 2.89 1.12
C ALA A 132 -11.80 3.52 1.98
N LEU A 133 -10.70 3.87 1.34
CA LEU A 133 -9.55 4.50 2.00
C LEU A 133 -9.94 5.84 2.62
N THR A 134 -9.89 5.94 3.95
CA THR A 134 -10.07 7.21 4.67
C THR A 134 -8.93 8.16 4.34
N ASP A 135 -9.23 9.46 4.34
CA ASP A 135 -8.26 10.54 4.07
C ASP A 135 -7.45 10.32 2.78
N PHE A 136 -8.08 9.73 1.76
CA PHE A 136 -7.49 9.62 0.44
C PHE A 136 -7.30 11.02 -0.16
N GLN A 137 -6.18 11.19 -0.85
CA GLN A 137 -5.76 12.46 -1.44
C GLN A 137 -5.27 12.16 -2.85
N ASN A 138 -5.87 12.83 -3.85
CA ASN A 138 -5.64 12.55 -5.26
C ASN A 138 -4.56 13.47 -5.85
N ASN A 139 -3.36 13.43 -5.28
CA ASN A 139 -2.29 14.37 -5.59
C ASN A 139 -0.90 13.73 -5.49
N GLY A 140 -0.75 12.49 -5.96
CA GLY A 140 0.54 11.82 -6.09
C GLY A 140 0.52 10.36 -5.62
N VAL A 141 1.71 9.82 -5.38
CA VAL A 141 1.91 8.42 -4.95
C VAL A 141 2.22 8.41 -3.45
N ARG A 142 1.38 7.73 -2.68
CA ARG A 142 1.54 7.62 -1.22
C ARG A 142 1.50 6.16 -0.77
N MET A 143 2.60 5.68 -0.21
CA MET A 143 2.65 4.42 0.53
C MET A 143 2.33 4.72 1.98
N ARG A 144 1.34 4.04 2.56
CA ARG A 144 0.84 4.36 3.90
C ARG A 144 0.22 3.17 4.62
N ASN A 145 0.14 3.26 5.94
CA ASN A 145 -0.72 2.37 6.72
C ASN A 145 -2.23 2.68 6.48
N LYS A 146 -3.10 1.77 6.91
CA LYS A 146 -4.56 1.90 6.73
C LYS A 146 -5.12 3.21 7.32
N ALA A 147 -4.60 3.61 8.49
CA ALA A 147 -5.01 4.84 9.19
C ALA A 147 -4.48 6.14 8.54
N GLY A 148 -3.47 6.07 7.67
CA GLY A 148 -2.84 7.24 7.07
C GLY A 148 -1.90 8.03 7.99
N SER A 149 -1.58 7.50 9.18
CA SER A 149 -0.70 8.14 10.17
C SER A 149 0.80 7.89 9.92
N GLN A 150 1.12 6.87 9.13
CA GLN A 150 2.49 6.57 8.70
C GLN A 150 2.52 6.49 7.18
N PHE A 151 3.41 7.25 6.54
CA PHE A 151 3.51 7.27 5.09
C PHE A 151 4.86 7.77 4.54
N VAL A 152 5.08 7.44 3.27
CA VAL A 152 6.00 8.13 2.36
C VAL A 152 5.18 8.59 1.16
N TRP A 153 5.35 9.85 0.75
CA TRP A 153 4.49 10.51 -0.23
C TRP A 153 5.28 11.39 -1.19
N LEU A 154 5.18 11.06 -2.48
CA LEU A 154 5.62 11.92 -3.57
C LEU A 154 4.39 12.64 -4.13
N LYS A 155 4.33 13.95 -3.97
CA LYS A 155 3.15 14.74 -4.35
C LYS A 155 3.30 15.33 -5.75
N ASN A 156 2.16 15.70 -6.36
CA ASN A 156 2.10 16.31 -7.68
C ASN A 156 2.54 17.79 -7.71
N ASP A 157 2.83 18.39 -6.55
CA ASP A 157 3.37 19.74 -6.40
C ASP A 157 4.92 19.73 -6.22
N ASN A 158 5.57 18.60 -6.49
CA ASN A 158 7.00 18.33 -6.27
C ASN A 158 7.45 18.27 -4.81
N SER A 159 6.54 18.37 -3.83
CA SER A 159 6.90 18.11 -2.43
C SER A 159 6.96 16.61 -2.14
N ILE A 160 7.88 16.22 -1.25
CA ILE A 160 8.07 14.85 -0.77
C ILE A 160 7.91 14.87 0.73
N SER A 161 7.13 13.94 1.30
CA SER A 161 6.85 13.89 2.72
C SER A 161 6.94 12.48 3.26
N MET A 162 7.57 12.32 4.42
CA MET A 162 7.65 11.10 5.19
C MET A 162 7.21 11.38 6.62
N ASP A 163 6.31 10.57 7.17
CA ASP A 163 5.75 10.74 8.51
C ASP A 163 5.54 9.36 9.15
N ASN A 164 5.81 9.24 10.44
CA ASN A 164 5.48 8.06 11.24
C ASN A 164 4.59 8.36 12.46
N GLY A 165 4.02 9.57 12.52
CA GLY A 165 3.22 10.08 13.62
C GLY A 165 4.03 10.78 14.73
N VAL A 166 5.35 10.60 14.75
CA VAL A 166 6.25 11.16 15.79
C VAL A 166 7.31 12.09 15.19
N ALA A 167 7.92 11.64 14.09
CA ALA A 167 8.94 12.36 13.35
C ALA A 167 8.52 12.51 11.89
N ARG A 168 8.95 13.62 11.28
CA ARG A 168 8.64 13.97 9.90
C ARG A 168 9.90 14.39 9.16
N PHE A 169 9.97 14.01 7.90
CA PHE A 169 10.95 14.50 6.94
C PHE A 169 10.21 15.02 5.71
N ASN A 170 10.44 16.28 5.35
CA ASN A 170 9.78 16.92 4.22
C ASN A 170 10.82 17.57 3.29
N VAL A 171 10.60 17.46 1.99
CA VAL A 171 11.20 18.30 0.95
C VAL A 171 10.06 19.11 0.35
N LEU A 172 10.14 20.43 0.44
CA LEU A 172 9.15 21.34 -0.11
C LEU A 172 9.49 21.66 -1.57
N ALA A 173 8.49 22.16 -2.31
CA ALA A 173 8.62 22.48 -3.72
C ALA A 173 9.66 23.59 -4.01
N ASP A 174 9.96 24.44 -3.02
CA ASP A 174 10.96 25.51 -3.09
C ASP A 174 12.40 25.01 -2.82
N GLY A 175 12.59 23.73 -2.53
CA GLY A 175 13.88 23.13 -2.17
C GLY A 175 14.18 23.14 -0.67
N THR A 176 13.31 23.72 0.17
CA THR A 176 13.46 23.64 1.63
C THR A 176 13.34 22.19 2.09
N THR A 177 14.24 21.74 2.96
CA THR A 177 14.15 20.43 3.61
C THR A 177 13.98 20.60 5.11
N LEU A 178 13.15 19.76 5.73
CA LEU A 178 12.76 19.84 7.14
C LEU A 178 12.72 18.45 7.75
N MET A 179 13.53 18.23 8.79
CA MET A 179 13.45 17.10 9.69
C MET A 179 12.97 17.60 11.06
N GLN A 180 11.92 17.02 11.63
CA GLN A 180 11.39 17.46 12.92
C GLN A 180 10.69 16.38 13.71
N ASN A 181 10.64 16.56 15.04
CA ASN A 181 9.80 15.82 15.97
C ASN A 181 9.24 16.80 17.03
N GLY A 182 8.62 16.28 18.10
CA GLY A 182 8.07 17.11 19.16
C GLY A 182 9.10 17.92 19.99
N ALA A 183 10.39 17.61 19.90
CA ALA A 183 11.44 18.22 20.70
C ALA A 183 12.39 19.12 19.90
N GLY A 184 12.47 18.97 18.58
CA GLY A 184 13.40 19.74 17.78
C GLY A 184 13.20 19.64 16.28
N SER A 185 13.95 20.47 15.56
CA SER A 185 13.97 20.55 14.11
C SER A 185 15.37 20.84 13.56
N PHE A 186 15.60 20.34 12.35
CA PHE A 186 16.73 20.63 11.48
C PHE A 186 16.16 21.02 10.12
N GLN A 187 16.55 22.18 9.59
CA GLN A 187 16.03 22.70 8.33
C GLN A 187 17.19 23.18 7.45
N LEU A 188 17.14 22.86 6.16
CA LEU A 188 17.86 23.57 5.11
C LEU A 188 16.84 24.42 4.38
N LEU A 189 16.98 25.74 4.45
CA LEU A 189 16.09 26.67 3.76
C LEU A 189 16.48 26.79 2.28
N ALA A 190 15.54 27.26 1.45
CA ALA A 190 15.78 27.53 0.04
C ALA A 190 16.92 28.54 -0.22
N ASP A 191 17.24 29.41 0.76
CA ASP A 191 18.36 30.35 0.66
C ASP A 191 19.74 29.72 0.97
N GLY A 192 19.79 28.41 1.29
CA GLY A 192 21.00 27.68 1.64
C GLY A 192 21.40 27.75 3.12
N SER A 193 20.63 28.46 3.96
CA SER A 193 20.90 28.52 5.40
C SER A 193 20.35 27.30 6.13
N PHE A 194 21.03 26.88 7.20
CA PHE A 194 20.56 25.85 8.11
C PHE A 194 19.95 26.44 9.38
N LEU A 195 18.81 25.91 9.83
CA LEU A 195 18.22 26.19 11.14
C LEU A 195 18.14 24.92 11.98
N ILE A 196 18.64 24.96 13.21
CA ILE A 196 18.72 23.82 14.12
C ILE A 196 18.30 24.27 15.53
N ASN A 197 17.05 24.01 15.92
CA ASN A 197 16.51 24.42 17.23
C ASN A 197 16.78 25.90 17.59
N GLY A 198 16.72 26.80 16.59
CA GLY A 198 17.01 28.23 16.73
C GLY A 198 18.44 28.65 16.42
N LEU A 199 19.42 27.73 16.42
CA LEU A 199 20.76 27.99 15.85
C LEU A 199 20.64 28.20 14.34
N LYS A 200 21.32 29.21 13.80
CA LYS A 200 21.38 29.49 12.37
C LYS A 200 22.81 29.34 11.86
N ILE A 201 22.99 28.60 10.77
CA ILE A 201 24.22 28.59 9.97
C ILE A 201 23.88 29.26 8.64
N THR A 202 24.53 30.37 8.32
CA THR A 202 24.34 31.06 7.05
C THR A 202 25.02 30.30 5.90
N PRO A 203 24.69 30.59 4.63
CA PRO A 203 25.25 29.86 3.49
C PRO A 203 26.79 29.94 3.37
N ASP A 204 27.39 31.00 3.91
CA ASP A 204 28.85 31.21 4.01
C ASP A 204 29.49 30.54 5.23
N GLY A 205 28.72 29.78 6.02
CA GLY A 205 29.21 29.00 7.16
C GLY A 205 29.30 29.76 8.48
N ASN A 206 28.81 31.01 8.57
CA ASN A 206 28.78 31.73 9.84
C ASN A 206 27.71 31.15 10.79
N VAL A 207 28.11 30.89 12.03
CA VAL A 207 27.28 30.26 13.06
C VAL A 207 26.74 31.31 14.02
N ILE A 208 25.42 31.39 14.13
CA ILE A 208 24.68 32.26 15.03
C ILE A 208 23.89 31.37 15.98
N THR A 209 24.18 31.45 17.29
CA THR A 209 23.48 30.62 18.29
C THR A 209 22.00 30.99 18.39
N ALA A 210 21.19 30.14 19.01
CA ALA A 210 19.78 30.43 19.26
C ALA A 210 19.55 31.71 20.09
N ALA A 211 20.55 32.14 20.87
CA ALA A 211 20.53 33.40 21.62
C ALA A 211 20.99 34.62 20.80
N GLY A 212 21.30 34.46 19.51
CA GLY A 212 21.76 35.53 18.62
C GLY A 212 23.26 35.83 18.70
N ILE A 213 24.06 35.01 19.38
CA ILE A 213 25.51 35.21 19.44
C ILE A 213 26.12 34.75 18.12
N ASN A 214 26.65 35.68 17.35
CA ASN A 214 27.40 35.41 16.12
C ASN A 214 28.86 35.05 16.47
N LEU A 215 29.28 33.83 16.12
CA LEU A 215 30.57 33.29 16.51
C LEU A 215 31.74 34.02 15.84
N ASN A 216 31.55 34.61 14.65
CA ASN A 216 32.57 35.41 13.97
C ASN A 216 32.77 36.79 14.61
N THR A 217 31.72 37.37 15.20
CA THR A 217 31.76 38.75 15.71
C THR A 217 31.63 38.87 17.22
N HIS A 218 31.51 37.77 17.96
CA HIS A 218 31.43 37.83 19.43
C HIS A 218 32.71 38.44 20.03
N ARG A 219 32.54 39.13 21.16
CA ARG A 219 33.60 39.80 21.90
C ARG A 219 33.39 39.55 23.39
N HIS A 220 34.48 39.62 24.15
CA HIS A 220 34.45 39.54 25.61
C HIS A 220 34.73 40.95 26.18
N SER A 221 33.88 41.41 27.10
CA SER A 221 34.05 42.67 27.82
C SER A 221 34.42 42.42 29.29
N GLY A 222 34.93 43.44 30.00
CA GLY A 222 35.22 43.33 31.43
C GLY A 222 36.53 42.62 31.76
N VAL A 223 37.45 42.57 30.80
CA VAL A 223 38.81 42.00 30.98
C VAL A 223 39.85 43.10 31.12
N THR A 224 40.92 42.83 31.88
CA THR A 224 42.15 43.65 31.85
C THR A 224 43.12 43.01 30.85
N PRO A 225 43.40 43.63 29.69
CA PRO A 225 44.25 43.01 28.67
C PRO A 225 45.71 42.92 29.15
N GLY A 226 46.32 41.75 29.01
CA GLY A 226 47.77 41.58 29.10
C GLY A 226 48.47 41.88 27.76
N SER A 227 49.80 41.81 27.73
CA SER A 227 50.60 42.01 26.50
C SER A 227 50.65 40.81 25.56
N GLY A 228 50.19 39.63 26.02
CA GLY A 228 50.20 38.40 25.23
C GLY A 228 48.91 38.18 24.43
N THR A 229 49.01 37.43 23.35
CA THR A 229 47.85 36.84 22.66
C THR A 229 47.43 35.57 23.40
N SER A 230 46.14 35.40 23.66
CA SER A 230 45.63 34.14 24.21
C SER A 230 45.98 33.00 23.25
N GLY A 231 46.27 31.82 23.81
CA GLY A 231 46.42 30.61 23.00
C GLY A 231 45.13 30.23 22.25
N VAL A 232 45.22 29.19 21.43
CA VAL A 232 44.02 28.60 20.82
C VAL A 232 43.05 28.12 21.91
N PRO A 233 41.73 28.15 21.67
CA PRO A 233 40.77 27.51 22.56
C PRO A 233 41.21 26.08 22.87
N VAL A 234 41.35 25.76 24.15
CA VAL A 234 41.61 24.40 24.64
C VAL A 234 40.27 23.74 24.97
N ILE A 235 40.07 22.52 24.48
CA ILE A 235 38.88 21.68 24.69
C ILE A 235 38.94 21.05 26.08
#